data_AF-A0A842HMR2-F1
#
_entry.id   AF-A0A842HMR2-F1
#
_cell.length_a   1.000
_cell.length_b   1.000
_cell.length_c   1.000
_cell.angle_alpha   90.00
_cell.angle_beta   90.00
_cell.angle_gamma   90.00
#
_symmetry.space_group_name_H-M   'P 1'
#
loop_
_entity.id
_entity.type
_entity.pdbx_description
1 polymer ?
#
loop_
_entity_poly.entity_id
_entity_poly.type
_entity_poly.pdbx_seq_one_letter_code
_entity_poly.pdbx_strand_id
1 'polypeptide(L)'
;MGGLTDDEAFFAARGFGVKIGFGKRPAVLVIDLTKGFTDAQRPLGADLSSQITVANEIITSAKNKEVPVIFTAVRYDNPNLIDAGIWAMKQKGVASLLASGDGHELDERLSANWLCIEAAWQLRGTLSLVGRSGNGSHPTSYRLKF
;
A
#
# COMPACT_ATOMS: atom_id res chain seq x y z
N MET A 1 -16.56 -7.91 30.90
CA MET A 1 -16.09 -8.99 30.02
C MET A 1 -17.17 -9.21 28.98
N GLY A 2 -17.00 -8.69 27.76
CA GLY A 2 -17.92 -8.97 26.66
C GLY A 2 -17.65 -10.39 26.16
N GLY A 3 -18.68 -11.23 26.09
CA GLY A 3 -18.56 -12.57 25.53
C GLY A 3 -18.21 -12.52 24.04
N LEU A 4 -17.48 -13.53 23.56
CA LEU A 4 -17.23 -13.71 22.13
C LEU A 4 -18.57 -13.81 21.40
N THR A 5 -18.68 -13.17 20.25
CA THR A 5 -19.81 -13.36 19.34
C THR A 5 -19.90 -14.82 18.89
N ASP A 6 -21.07 -15.27 18.43
CA ASP A 6 -21.26 -16.65 17.95
C ASP A 6 -20.26 -17.02 16.84
N ASP A 7 -19.93 -16.07 15.96
CA ASP A 7 -18.94 -16.24 14.89
C ASP A 7 -17.51 -16.36 15.45
N GLU A 8 -17.11 -15.50 16.38
CA GLU A 8 -15.79 -15.57 17.01
C GLU A 8 -15.57 -16.91 17.72
N ALA A 9 -16.58 -17.39 18.46
CA ALA A 9 -16.52 -18.69 19.10
C ALA A 9 -16.45 -19.84 18.08
N PHE A 10 -17.23 -19.76 16.99
CA PHE A 10 -17.23 -20.73 15.89
C PHE A 10 -15.85 -20.84 15.21
N PHE A 11 -15.20 -19.71 14.95
CA PHE A 11 -13.87 -19.66 14.33
C PHE A 11 -12.78 -20.10 15.32
N ALA A 12 -12.83 -19.66 16.57
CA ALA A 12 -11.89 -20.08 17.60
C ALA A 12 -11.93 -21.60 17.81
N ALA A 13 -13.13 -22.21 17.84
CA ALA A 13 -13.30 -23.66 17.94
C ALA A 13 -12.71 -24.43 16.75
N ARG A 14 -12.45 -23.77 15.62
CA ARG A 14 -11.81 -24.33 14.42
C ARG A 14 -10.33 -23.97 14.30
N GLY A 15 -9.74 -23.40 15.36
CA GLY A 15 -8.31 -23.09 15.41
C GLY A 15 -7.92 -21.77 14.75
N PHE A 16 -8.87 -20.89 14.42
CA PHE A 16 -8.56 -19.53 13.97
C PHE A 16 -8.16 -18.63 15.14
N GLY A 17 -7.46 -17.53 14.84
CA GLY A 17 -7.12 -16.49 15.83
C GLY A 17 -5.90 -16.81 16.71
N VAL A 18 -5.16 -17.88 16.42
CA VAL A 18 -3.90 -18.19 17.11
C VAL A 18 -2.81 -17.15 16.80
N LYS A 19 -1.96 -16.84 17.78
CA LYS A 19 -0.86 -15.88 17.61
C LYS A 19 0.30 -16.52 16.85
N ILE A 20 0.65 -15.96 15.69
CA ILE A 20 1.84 -16.37 14.92
C ILE A 20 3.15 -15.84 15.52
N GLY A 21 3.11 -14.72 16.24
CA GLY A 21 4.27 -14.07 16.83
C GLY A 21 5.08 -13.20 15.84
N PHE A 22 6.11 -12.52 16.34
CA PHE A 22 7.00 -11.69 15.54
C PHE A 22 8.35 -12.38 15.28
N GLY A 23 8.89 -12.21 14.07
CA GLY A 23 10.25 -12.62 13.73
C GLY A 23 11.33 -11.65 14.25
N LYS A 24 12.61 -11.96 13.98
CA LYS A 24 13.76 -11.15 14.42
C LYS A 24 14.16 -10.02 13.46
N ARG A 25 13.65 -10.03 12.22
CA ARG A 25 14.02 -9.09 11.15
C ARG A 25 12.76 -8.54 10.48
N PRO A 26 12.08 -7.56 11.10
CA PRO A 26 10.85 -7.00 10.57
C PRO A 26 11.11 -6.05 9.38
N ALA A 27 10.03 -5.75 8.66
CA ALA A 27 9.93 -4.62 7.73
C ALA A 27 8.53 -4.02 7.87
N VAL A 28 8.37 -2.73 7.55
CA VAL A 28 7.08 -2.05 7.46
C VAL A 28 6.71 -1.90 5.99
N LEU A 29 5.51 -2.34 5.63
CA LEU A 29 4.91 -2.12 4.32
C LEU A 29 3.76 -1.12 4.45
N VAL A 30 3.88 0.04 3.82
CA VAL A 30 2.85 1.07 3.77
C VAL A 30 2.11 0.94 2.46
N ILE A 31 0.88 0.44 2.51
CA ILE A 31 0.12 0.08 1.32
C ILE A 31 -0.80 1.23 0.91
N ASP A 32 -0.57 1.76 -0.29
CA ASP A 32 -1.49 2.61 -1.05
C ASP A 32 -2.05 3.82 -0.27
N LEU A 33 -1.26 4.39 0.65
CA LEU A 33 -1.53 5.71 1.24
C LEU A 33 -1.14 6.82 0.25
N THR A 34 -1.74 6.77 -0.93
CA THR A 34 -1.59 7.76 -2.01
C THR A 34 -2.78 8.69 -2.06
N LYS A 35 -2.62 9.86 -2.69
CA LYS A 35 -3.66 10.89 -2.83
C LYS A 35 -4.98 10.30 -3.36
N GLY A 36 -4.90 9.35 -4.30
CA GLY A 36 -6.07 8.67 -4.88
C GLY A 36 -6.95 7.94 -3.87
N PHE A 37 -6.39 7.47 -2.75
CA PHE A 37 -7.08 6.72 -1.71
C PHE A 37 -7.31 7.53 -0.42
N THR A 38 -6.51 8.56 -0.16
CA THR A 38 -6.54 9.33 1.09
C THR A 38 -7.36 10.62 1.02
N ASP A 39 -7.84 10.99 -0.18
CA ASP A 39 -8.70 12.14 -0.43
C ASP A 39 -10.15 11.69 -0.68
N ALA A 40 -11.03 11.96 0.28
CA ALA A 40 -12.45 11.60 0.24
C ALA A 40 -13.24 12.18 -0.95
N GLN A 41 -12.70 13.17 -1.67
CA GLN A 41 -13.32 13.72 -2.87
C GLN A 41 -13.04 12.90 -4.14
N ARG A 42 -12.10 11.94 -4.07
CA ARG A 42 -11.71 11.12 -5.22
C ARG A 42 -12.53 9.83 -5.32
N PRO A 43 -12.67 9.25 -6.52
CA PRO A 43 -13.50 8.06 -6.73
C PRO A 43 -13.13 6.83 -5.89
N LEU A 44 -11.86 6.70 -5.51
CA LEU A 44 -11.33 5.60 -4.68
C LEU A 44 -11.08 6.02 -3.23
N GLY A 45 -11.29 7.29 -2.91
CA GLY A 45 -10.74 7.88 -1.71
C GLY A 45 -11.67 7.87 -0.51
N ALA A 46 -11.06 7.97 0.67
CA ALA A 46 -11.72 8.14 1.96
C ALA A 46 -10.89 9.09 2.82
N ASP A 47 -11.49 9.67 3.86
CA ASP A 47 -10.72 10.42 4.85
C ASP A 47 -9.89 9.45 5.69
N LEU A 48 -8.60 9.41 5.41
CA LEU A 48 -7.63 8.56 6.10
C LEU A 48 -6.72 9.34 7.06
N SER A 49 -7.13 10.54 7.48
CA SER A 49 -6.30 11.42 8.34
C SER A 49 -5.84 10.71 9.61
N SER A 50 -6.73 9.97 10.28
CA SER A 50 -6.38 9.24 11.51
C SER A 50 -5.41 8.08 11.26
N GLN A 51 -5.56 7.38 10.15
CA GLN A 51 -4.71 6.27 9.74
C GLN A 51 -3.32 6.76 9.37
N ILE A 52 -3.23 7.91 8.68
CA ILE A 52 -1.96 8.56 8.35
C ILE A 52 -1.20 8.97 9.61
N THR A 53 -1.88 9.53 10.62
CA THR A 53 -1.26 9.87 11.92
C THR A 53 -0.61 8.64 12.55
N VAL A 54 -1.34 7.53 12.68
CA VAL A 54 -0.81 6.29 13.28
C VAL A 54 0.27 5.66 12.39
N ALA A 55 0.11 5.68 11.07
CA ALA A 55 1.12 5.18 10.14
C ALA A 55 2.43 5.95 10.31
N ASN A 56 2.39 7.27 10.50
CA ASN A 56 3.58 8.08 10.75
C ASN A 56 4.30 7.72 12.05
N GLU A 57 3.58 7.33 13.11
CA GLU A 57 4.20 6.83 14.35
C GLU A 57 4.98 5.54 14.10
N ILE A 58 4.38 4.60 13.35
CA ILE A 58 5.03 3.33 12.96
C ILE A 58 6.24 3.58 12.07
N ILE A 59 6.09 4.41 11.04
CA ILE A 59 7.16 4.78 10.10
C ILE A 59 8.32 5.42 10.86
N THR A 60 8.03 6.34 11.78
CA THR A 60 9.05 7.02 12.60
C THR A 60 9.76 6.02 13.53
N SER A 61 9.01 5.13 14.19
CA SER A 61 9.61 4.10 15.05
C SER A 61 10.49 3.13 14.28
N ALA A 62 10.05 2.71 13.09
CA ALA A 62 10.81 1.83 12.21
C ALA A 62 12.12 2.51 11.76
N LYS A 63 12.05 3.77 11.35
CA LYS A 63 13.22 4.57 10.97
C LYS A 63 14.23 4.69 12.10
N ASN A 64 13.78 5.03 13.31
CA ASN A 64 14.65 5.16 14.49
C ASN A 64 15.35 3.85 14.88
N LYS A 65 14.86 2.71 14.38
CA LYS A 65 15.40 1.37 14.64
C LYS A 65 16.04 0.74 13.40
N GLU A 66 16.24 1.52 12.33
CA GLU A 66 16.80 1.04 11.05
C GLU A 66 16.02 -0.14 10.44
N VAL A 67 14.72 -0.23 10.74
CA VAL A 67 13.81 -1.21 10.14
C VAL A 67 13.41 -0.71 8.76
N PRO A 68 13.49 -1.55 7.70
CA PRO A 68 13.08 -1.16 6.36
C PRO A 68 11.62 -0.69 6.33
N VAL A 69 11.37 0.44 5.66
CA VAL A 69 10.02 0.93 5.35
C VAL A 69 9.87 0.95 3.84
N ILE A 70 8.86 0.26 3.33
CA ILE A 70 8.56 0.15 1.90
C ILE A 70 7.17 0.74 1.67
N PHE A 71 7.07 1.70 0.76
CA PHE A 71 5.80 2.25 0.32
C PHE A 71 5.36 1.57 -0.98
N THR A 72 4.06 1.33 -1.13
CA THR A 72 3.46 0.92 -2.41
C THR A 72 2.53 2.00 -2.92
N ALA A 73 2.39 2.05 -4.25
CA ALA A 73 1.44 2.90 -4.94
C ALA A 73 0.97 2.19 -6.21
N VAL A 74 -0.32 2.24 -6.50
CA VAL A 74 -0.88 1.75 -7.77
C VAL A 74 -0.82 2.88 -8.80
N ARG A 75 -0.23 2.59 -9.96
CA ARG A 75 -0.06 3.53 -11.08
C ARG A 75 -0.30 2.83 -12.41
N TYR A 76 -1.01 3.50 -13.32
CA TYR A 76 -1.24 3.02 -14.69
C TYR A 76 -0.62 3.97 -15.71
N ASP A 77 0.34 3.47 -16.47
CA ASP A 77 1.06 4.21 -17.51
C ASP A 77 0.25 4.32 -18.80
N ASN A 78 -0.58 3.32 -19.10
CA ASN A 78 -1.35 3.32 -20.33
C ASN A 78 -2.58 4.22 -20.17
N PRO A 79 -2.77 5.26 -21.01
CA PRO A 79 -3.94 6.15 -20.92
C PRO A 79 -5.27 5.42 -21.14
N ASN A 80 -5.25 4.26 -21.82
CA ASN A 80 -6.42 3.42 -22.03
C ASN A 80 -6.57 2.32 -20.95
N LEU A 81 -5.79 2.38 -19.86
CA LEU A 81 -5.81 1.44 -18.73
C LEU A 81 -5.61 -0.03 -19.13
N ILE A 82 -4.89 -0.28 -20.23
CA ILE A 82 -4.61 -1.65 -20.70
C ILE A 82 -3.78 -2.43 -19.66
N ASP A 83 -2.87 -1.74 -18.99
CA ASP A 83 -2.04 -2.25 -17.89
C ASP A 83 -2.83 -2.48 -16.59
N ALA A 84 -4.03 -1.89 -16.43
CA ALA A 84 -4.94 -2.25 -15.34
C ALA A 84 -5.65 -3.60 -15.53
N GLY A 85 -5.60 -4.17 -16.75
CA GLY A 85 -6.21 -5.45 -17.08
C GLY A 85 -7.70 -5.51 -16.75
N ILE A 86 -8.17 -6.64 -16.21
CA ILE A 86 -9.59 -6.85 -15.86
C ILE A 86 -10.05 -5.90 -14.75
N TRP A 87 -9.14 -5.36 -13.95
CA TRP A 87 -9.50 -4.51 -12.81
C TRP A 87 -10.18 -3.21 -13.25
N ALA A 88 -9.79 -2.63 -14.38
CA ALA A 88 -10.47 -1.46 -14.97
C ALA A 88 -11.92 -1.74 -15.42
N MET A 89 -12.32 -3.01 -15.57
CA MET A 89 -13.72 -3.36 -15.79
C MET A 89 -14.51 -3.38 -14.48
N LYS A 90 -13.89 -3.82 -13.39
CA LYS A 90 -14.55 -4.02 -12.09
C LYS A 90 -14.59 -2.77 -11.23
N GLN A 91 -13.52 -1.98 -11.22
CA GLN A 91 -13.38 -0.78 -10.42
C GLN A 91 -13.00 0.39 -11.31
N LYS A 92 -13.99 1.22 -11.67
CA LYS A 92 -13.80 2.34 -12.62
C LYS A 92 -12.98 3.50 -12.03
N GLY A 93 -12.91 3.60 -10.70
CA GLY A 93 -12.11 4.61 -10.02
C GLY A 93 -10.61 4.51 -10.32
N VAL A 94 -10.11 3.37 -10.82
CA VAL A 94 -8.69 3.20 -11.19
C VAL A 94 -8.19 4.20 -12.23
N ALA A 95 -9.08 4.83 -13.00
CA ALA A 95 -8.73 5.92 -13.91
C ALA A 95 -8.11 7.12 -13.17
N SER A 96 -8.41 7.32 -11.88
CA SER A 96 -7.77 8.37 -11.07
C SER A 96 -6.32 8.06 -10.71
N LEU A 97 -5.82 6.86 -11.02
CA LEU A 97 -4.46 6.39 -10.74
C LEU A 97 -3.58 6.38 -12.01
N LEU A 98 -4.05 7.02 -13.08
CA LEU A 98 -3.25 7.22 -14.29
C LEU A 98 -1.98 8.02 -13.99
N ALA A 99 -0.91 7.68 -14.72
CA ALA A 99 0.39 8.36 -14.69
C ALA A 99 0.33 9.84 -15.08
N SER A 100 -0.71 10.24 -15.83
CA SER A 100 -0.95 11.63 -16.22
C SER A 100 -1.54 12.50 -15.11
N GLY A 101 -2.04 11.88 -14.03
CA GLY A 101 -2.55 12.56 -12.84
C GLY A 101 -1.66 12.33 -11.62
N ASP A 102 -2.17 12.68 -10.44
CA ASP A 102 -1.43 12.66 -9.18
C ASP A 102 -1.96 11.61 -8.19
N GLY A 103 -3.01 10.85 -8.52
CA GLY A 103 -3.64 9.91 -7.58
C GLY A 103 -2.72 8.77 -7.13
N HIS A 104 -1.66 8.50 -7.88
CA HIS A 104 -0.61 7.52 -7.55
C HIS A 104 0.49 8.08 -6.65
N GLU A 105 0.55 9.41 -6.44
CA GLU A 105 1.55 10.02 -5.58
C GLU A 105 1.22 9.74 -4.11
N LEU A 106 2.25 9.44 -3.31
CA LEU A 106 2.11 9.31 -1.86
C LEU A 106 1.45 10.57 -1.27
N ASP A 107 0.64 10.38 -0.23
CA ASP A 107 0.07 11.49 0.51
C ASP A 107 1.18 12.30 1.18
N GLU A 108 1.17 13.62 0.96
CA GLU A 108 2.18 14.56 1.48
C GLU A 108 2.21 14.65 3.01
N ARG A 109 1.14 14.21 3.69
CA ARG A 109 1.08 14.12 5.15
C ARG A 109 1.91 12.96 5.69
N LEU A 110 2.35 12.02 4.85
CA LEU A 110 3.24 10.95 5.29
C LEU A 110 4.64 11.50 5.56
N SER A 111 5.24 11.04 6.65
CA SER A 111 6.64 11.33 7.01
C SER A 111 7.59 10.52 6.11
N ALA A 112 7.51 10.69 4.79
CA ALA A 112 8.16 9.86 3.77
C ALA A 112 9.40 10.55 3.16
N ASN A 113 10.50 10.62 3.93
CA ASN A 113 11.73 11.29 3.45
C ASN A 113 12.65 10.38 2.58
N TRP A 114 12.29 9.12 2.27
CA TRP A 114 13.14 8.18 1.50
C TRP A 114 12.35 7.11 0.74
N LEU A 115 12.96 6.62 -0.35
CA LEU A 115 12.61 5.52 -1.28
C LEU A 115 11.13 5.06 -1.34
N CYS A 116 10.41 5.49 -2.38
CA CYS A 116 9.13 4.89 -2.77
C CYS A 116 9.38 3.72 -3.75
N ILE A 117 8.71 2.59 -3.53
CA ILE A 117 8.71 1.47 -4.47
C ILE A 117 7.33 1.44 -5.14
N GLU A 118 7.26 1.90 -6.37
CA GLU A 118 6.04 1.87 -7.17
C GLU A 118 5.57 0.42 -7.37
N ALA A 119 4.28 0.17 -7.18
CA ALA A 119 3.70 -1.12 -7.50
C ALA A 119 3.02 -1.04 -8.87
N ALA A 120 3.63 -1.69 -9.88
CA ALA A 120 2.99 -1.91 -11.16
C ALA A 120 2.21 -3.22 -11.12
N TRP A 121 0.88 -3.14 -11.28
CA TRP A 121 0.06 -4.33 -11.51
C TRP A 121 0.26 -4.80 -12.95
N GLN A 122 1.18 -5.74 -13.19
CA GLN A 122 1.30 -6.34 -14.52
C GLN A 122 0.22 -7.43 -14.70
N LEU A 123 -0.28 -7.54 -15.94
CA LEU A 123 -1.31 -8.39 -16.55
C LEU A 123 -1.50 -9.86 -16.09
N ARG A 124 -0.79 -10.36 -15.06
CA ARG A 124 -0.92 -11.73 -14.52
C ARG A 124 -1.33 -11.80 -13.05
N GLY A 125 -1.92 -10.75 -12.50
CA GLY A 125 -2.40 -10.76 -11.10
C GLY A 125 -1.27 -10.91 -10.08
N THR A 126 -0.08 -10.39 -10.40
CA THR A 126 1.09 -10.41 -9.52
C THR A 126 1.58 -9.00 -9.28
N LEU A 127 1.63 -8.59 -8.01
CA LEU A 127 2.22 -7.33 -7.57
C LEU A 127 3.71 -7.31 -7.95
N SER A 128 4.11 -6.37 -8.82
CA SER A 128 5.52 -6.14 -9.16
C SER A 128 5.94 -4.79 -8.61
N LEU A 129 7.04 -4.78 -7.87
CA LEU A 129 7.58 -3.60 -7.20
C LEU A 129 8.74 -3.00 -8.03
N VAL A 130 8.70 -1.69 -8.29
CA VAL A 130 9.65 -0.93 -9.11
C VAL A 130 10.05 0.32 -8.32
N GLY A 131 11.31 0.44 -7.89
CA GLY A 131 11.77 1.56 -7.08
C GLY A 131 12.38 2.70 -7.90
N ARG A 132 12.15 3.94 -7.45
CA ARG A 132 12.98 5.10 -7.82
C ARG A 132 13.65 5.68 -6.59
N SER A 133 14.95 5.93 -6.70
CA SER A 133 15.71 6.68 -5.70
C SER A 133 15.48 8.17 -5.88
N GLY A 134 15.37 8.91 -4.78
CA GLY A 134 15.16 10.37 -4.75
C GLY A 134 16.29 11.21 -5.37
N ASN A 135 17.39 10.58 -5.83
CA ASN A 135 18.54 11.26 -6.45
C ASN A 135 18.55 11.26 -7.99
N GLY A 136 17.44 10.94 -8.66
CA GLY A 136 17.35 11.06 -10.12
C GLY A 136 18.21 10.07 -10.92
N SER A 137 18.79 9.05 -10.28
CA SER A 137 19.45 7.94 -10.96
C SER A 137 18.44 6.83 -11.31
N HIS A 138 18.77 6.10 -12.38
CA HIS A 138 17.96 5.13 -13.14
C HIS A 138 16.96 4.29 -12.30
N PRO A 139 15.78 3.92 -12.86
CA PRO A 139 14.80 3.09 -12.17
C PRO A 139 15.41 1.74 -11.76
N THR A 140 15.38 1.44 -10.47
CA THR A 140 15.85 0.16 -9.92
C THR A 140 14.64 -0.72 -9.66
N SER A 141 14.45 -1.75 -10.48
CA SER A 141 13.38 -2.72 -10.26
C SER A 141 13.71 -3.61 -9.05
N TYR A 142 12.83 -3.65 -8.05
CA TYR A 142 12.96 -4.54 -6.90
C TYR A 142 11.91 -5.65 -7.00
N ARG A 143 12.30 -6.79 -7.55
CA ARG A 143 11.42 -7.96 -7.56
C ARG A 143 11.46 -8.64 -6.17
N LEU A 144 10.49 -8.33 -5.30
CA LEU A 144 10.26 -9.15 -4.11
C LEU A 144 9.74 -10.53 -4.57
N LYS A 145 10.55 -11.56 -4.34
CA LYS A 145 10.10 -12.95 -4.37
C LYS A 145 9.80 -13.35 -2.93
N PHE A 146 8.56 -13.68 -2.64
CA PHE A 146 8.21 -14.45 -1.45
C PHE A 146 8.56 -15.93 -1.70
#